data_AF-A0A0F9FWJ9-F1
#
_entry.id   AF-A0A0F9FWJ9-F1
#
_cell.length_a   1.000
_cell.length_b   1.000
_cell.length_c   1.000
_cell.angle_alpha   90.00
_cell.angle_beta   90.00
_cell.angle_gamma   90.00
#
_symmetry.space_group_name_H-M   'P 1'
#
loop_
_entity.id
_entity.type
_entity.pdbx_description
1 polymer ?
#
loop_
_entity_poly.entity_id
_entity_poly.type
_entity_poly.pdbx_seq_one_letter_code
_entity_poly.pdbx_strand_id
1 'polypeptide(L)'
;MITLFVLLITIQDYICNALEKGNLEIMKWLFKNGCPLTKDTFYVAVIYGDLEIMIWLKENGCPWDEDIFVRGIQEGNLDNIKWLFKNGCPYDEEVFETSVSFGNLDIIKWLFENGFPYEEDIFNTAVQSIRPWRVVKMLKNVKWFFENGFPYEEDIFETLMSRL
;
A
#
# COMPACT_ATOMS: atom_id res chain seq x y z
N MET A 1 11.69 19.28 -30.14
CA MET A 1 10.51 18.57 -29.57
C MET A 1 10.84 17.12 -29.18
N ILE A 2 11.69 16.41 -29.93
CA ILE A 2 12.12 15.03 -29.59
C ILE A 2 13.09 14.99 -28.38
N THR A 3 13.89 16.04 -28.15
CA THR A 3 14.87 16.10 -27.06
C THR A 3 14.26 16.19 -25.65
N LEU A 4 13.16 16.92 -25.48
CA LEU A 4 12.47 17.05 -24.19
C LEU A 4 11.80 15.74 -23.75
N PHE A 5 11.26 14.97 -24.71
CA PHE A 5 10.58 13.71 -24.43
C PHE A 5 11.57 12.58 -24.04
N VAL A 6 12.74 12.54 -24.68
CA VAL A 6 13.83 11.60 -24.33
C VAL A 6 14.46 11.95 -22.98
N LEU A 7 14.56 13.24 -22.63
CA LEU A 7 15.01 13.69 -21.30
C LEU A 7 14.04 13.29 -20.19
N LEU A 8 12.73 13.37 -20.43
CA LEU A 8 11.72 13.04 -19.41
C LEU A 8 11.67 11.53 -19.10
N ILE A 9 11.79 10.68 -20.12
CA ILE A 9 11.84 9.21 -19.94
C ILE A 9 13.08 8.80 -19.14
N THR A 10 14.24 9.37 -19.49
CA THR A 10 15.49 9.05 -18.77
C THR A 10 15.47 9.51 -17.32
N ILE A 11 14.89 10.68 -17.00
CA ILE A 11 14.78 11.18 -15.62
C ILE A 11 13.91 10.26 -14.76
N GLN A 12 12.78 9.76 -15.28
CA GLN A 12 11.92 8.82 -14.55
C GLN A 12 12.67 7.52 -14.22
N ASP A 13 13.44 6.99 -15.18
CA ASP A 13 14.26 5.79 -14.98
C ASP A 13 15.37 6.03 -13.93
N TYR A 14 15.99 7.22 -13.90
CA TYR A 14 16.96 7.58 -12.87
C TYR A 14 16.34 7.69 -11.47
N ILE A 15 15.12 8.23 -11.36
CA ILE A 15 14.36 8.29 -10.10
C ILE A 15 14.06 6.87 -9.61
N CYS A 16 13.50 6.00 -10.46
CA CYS A 16 13.25 4.60 -10.10
C CYS A 16 14.52 3.88 -9.63
N ASN A 17 15.63 4.02 -10.37
CA ASN A 17 16.91 3.42 -10.00
C ASN A 17 17.49 3.98 -8.69
N ALA A 18 17.32 5.27 -8.41
CA ALA A 18 17.78 5.89 -7.18
C ALA A 18 16.95 5.41 -5.98
N LEU A 19 15.64 5.32 -6.16
CA LEU A 19 14.69 4.85 -5.15
C LEU A 19 14.90 3.36 -4.85
N GLU A 20 15.03 2.51 -5.87
CA GLU A 20 15.34 1.07 -5.72
C GLU A 20 16.63 0.80 -4.96
N LYS A 21 17.62 1.68 -5.10
CA LYS A 21 18.89 1.55 -4.37
C LYS A 21 18.88 2.24 -3.01
N GLY A 22 17.75 2.83 -2.58
CA GLY A 22 17.66 3.60 -1.34
C GLY A 22 18.61 4.82 -1.32
N ASN A 23 19.01 5.35 -2.48
CA ASN A 23 20.06 6.35 -2.55
C ASN A 23 19.50 7.77 -2.46
N LEU A 24 19.28 8.21 -1.22
CA LEU A 24 18.80 9.55 -0.90
C LEU A 24 19.71 10.66 -1.48
N GLU A 25 21.02 10.45 -1.54
CA GLU A 25 21.95 11.47 -2.06
C GLU A 25 21.76 11.69 -3.57
N ILE A 26 21.49 10.63 -4.34
CA ILE A 26 21.13 10.77 -5.76
C ILE A 26 19.78 11.48 -5.90
N MET A 27 18.79 11.17 -5.06
CA MET A 27 17.49 11.87 -5.08
C MET A 27 17.63 13.37 -4.81
N LYS A 28 18.43 13.74 -3.78
CA LYS A 28 18.77 15.14 -3.49
C LYS A 28 19.46 15.81 -4.67
N TRP A 29 20.40 15.11 -5.32
CA TRP A 29 21.11 15.63 -6.48
C TRP A 29 20.16 15.86 -7.67
N LEU A 30 19.28 14.91 -7.99
CA LEU A 30 18.29 15.03 -9.08
C LEU A 30 17.37 16.22 -8.86
N PHE A 31 16.83 16.37 -7.65
CA PHE A 31 15.98 17.50 -7.27
C PHE A 31 16.69 18.85 -7.39
N LYS A 32 17.94 18.94 -6.89
CA LYS A 32 18.75 20.16 -7.02
C LYS A 32 19.04 20.53 -8.48
N ASN A 33 19.08 19.55 -9.39
CA ASN A 33 19.26 19.77 -10.82
C ASN A 33 17.94 19.99 -11.58
N GLY A 34 16.84 20.25 -10.88
CA GLY A 34 15.57 20.65 -11.48
C GLY A 34 14.63 19.50 -11.84
N CYS A 35 14.89 18.27 -11.37
CA CYS A 35 13.90 17.20 -11.49
C CYS A 35 12.72 17.50 -10.55
N PRO A 36 11.49 17.62 -11.06
CA PRO A 36 10.33 17.92 -10.22
C PRO A 36 9.98 16.73 -9.34
N LEU A 37 9.57 17.01 -8.09
CA LEU A 37 8.94 16.02 -7.23
C LEU A 37 7.46 15.94 -7.59
N THR A 38 7.05 14.81 -8.13
CA THR A 38 5.66 14.53 -8.53
C THR A 38 5.05 13.48 -7.61
N LYS A 39 3.72 13.29 -7.70
CA LYS A 39 3.07 12.20 -6.97
C LYS A 39 3.64 10.83 -7.33
N ASP A 40 4.02 10.65 -8.60
CA ASP A 40 4.66 9.41 -9.07
C ASP A 40 6.02 9.19 -8.39
N THR A 41 6.74 10.27 -8.04
CA THR A 41 7.99 10.17 -7.27
C THR A 41 7.72 9.58 -5.89
N PHE A 42 6.68 10.07 -5.20
CA PHE A 42 6.29 9.53 -3.90
C PHE A 42 5.80 8.09 -4.01
N TYR A 43 5.00 7.80 -5.04
CA TYR A 43 4.47 6.47 -5.30
C TYR A 43 5.59 5.44 -5.46
N VAL A 44 6.61 5.74 -6.27
CA VAL A 44 7.78 4.86 -6.48
C VAL A 44 8.59 4.75 -5.19
N ALA A 45 8.66 5.80 -4.36
CA ALA A 45 9.34 5.74 -3.08
C ALA A 45 8.64 4.82 -2.06
N VAL A 46 7.31 4.70 -2.11
CA VAL A 46 6.58 3.72 -1.27
C VAL A 46 6.87 2.28 -1.70
N ILE A 47 7.09 2.03 -3.00
CA ILE A 47 7.39 0.70 -3.53
C ILE A 47 8.83 0.28 -3.24
N TYR A 48 9.77 1.16 -3.56
CA TYR A 48 11.17 0.82 -3.67
C TYR A 48 12.07 1.55 -2.68
N GLY A 49 11.61 2.70 -2.18
CA GLY A 49 12.38 3.55 -1.29
C GLY A 49 12.30 3.10 0.17
N ASP A 50 13.28 3.55 0.94
CA ASP A 50 13.24 3.46 2.39
C ASP A 50 12.46 4.64 3.00
N LEU A 51 12.05 4.50 4.25
CA LEU A 51 11.33 5.50 5.03
C LEU A 51 12.07 6.85 5.06
N GLU A 52 13.41 6.84 5.05
CA GLU A 52 14.23 8.06 4.99
C GLU A 52 13.92 8.90 3.73
N ILE A 53 13.69 8.23 2.59
CA ILE A 53 13.34 8.91 1.35
C ILE A 53 11.92 9.46 1.41
N MET A 54 10.96 8.69 1.94
CA MET A 54 9.58 9.17 2.12
C MET A 54 9.53 10.41 3.02
N ILE A 55 10.32 10.42 4.10
CA ILE A 55 10.48 11.58 4.99
C ILE A 55 11.01 12.77 4.21
N TRP A 56 12.11 12.59 3.48
CA TRP A 56 12.71 13.67 2.70
C TRP A 56 11.76 14.22 1.63
N LEU A 57 11.04 13.36 0.92
CA LEU A 57 10.05 13.77 -0.08
C LEU A 57 8.95 14.63 0.54
N LYS A 58 8.44 14.23 1.72
CA LYS A 58 7.41 14.99 2.43
C LYS A 58 7.93 16.35 2.91
N GLU A 59 9.14 16.40 3.46
CA GLU A 59 9.79 17.64 3.89
C GLU A 59 10.01 18.63 2.74
N ASN A 60 10.20 18.11 1.51
CA ASN A 60 10.38 18.92 0.30
C ASN A 60 9.07 19.18 -0.46
N GLY A 61 7.92 18.93 0.17
CA GLY A 61 6.61 19.27 -0.40
C GLY A 61 6.20 18.42 -1.60
N CYS A 62 6.75 17.20 -1.72
CA CYS A 62 6.29 16.25 -2.73
C CYS A 62 4.79 15.96 -2.52
N PRO A 63 3.95 16.13 -3.55
CA PRO A 63 2.51 15.91 -3.41
C PRO A 63 2.20 14.42 -3.25
N TRP A 64 1.13 14.14 -2.51
CA TRP A 64 0.53 12.81 -2.39
C TRP A 64 -1.00 12.90 -2.44
N ASP A 65 -1.62 11.77 -2.76
CA ASP A 65 -3.07 11.54 -2.76
C ASP A 65 -3.37 10.15 -2.15
N GLU A 66 -4.64 9.77 -2.11
CA GLU A 66 -5.12 8.52 -1.49
C GLU A 66 -4.49 7.25 -2.10
N ASP A 67 -4.14 7.31 -3.40
CA ASP A 67 -3.43 6.25 -4.12
C ASP A 67 -2.11 5.85 -3.42
N ILE A 68 -1.45 6.79 -2.74
CA ILE A 68 -0.19 6.54 -2.02
C ILE A 68 -0.43 5.65 -0.79
N PHE A 69 -1.54 5.86 -0.07
CA PHE A 69 -1.90 5.05 1.08
C PHE A 69 -2.26 3.63 0.64
N VAL A 70 -3.10 3.52 -0.38
CA VAL A 70 -3.46 2.24 -1.02
C VAL A 70 -2.20 1.52 -1.48
N ARG A 71 -1.27 2.20 -2.14
CA ARG A 71 0.02 1.61 -2.55
C ARG A 71 0.78 1.01 -1.37
N GLY A 72 0.87 1.71 -0.24
CA GLY A 72 1.51 1.18 0.97
C GLY A 72 0.90 -0.16 1.43
N ILE A 73 -0.43 -0.29 1.32
CA ILE A 73 -1.16 -1.54 1.61
C ILE A 73 -0.80 -2.65 0.63
N GLN A 74 -0.72 -2.34 -0.67
CA GLN A 74 -0.41 -3.33 -1.72
C GLN A 74 1.00 -3.92 -1.55
N GLU A 75 1.97 -3.07 -1.24
CA GLU A 75 3.36 -3.48 -0.99
C GLU A 75 3.49 -4.25 0.35
N GLY A 76 2.53 -4.09 1.25
CA GLY A 76 2.46 -4.83 2.50
C GLY A 76 3.43 -4.34 3.58
N ASN A 77 4.00 -3.14 3.42
CA ASN A 77 4.91 -2.54 4.38
C ASN A 77 4.13 -1.76 5.45
N LEU A 78 3.91 -2.40 6.61
CA LEU A 78 3.17 -1.81 7.72
C LEU A 78 3.82 -0.53 8.29
N ASP A 79 5.15 -0.43 8.25
CA ASP A 79 5.85 0.75 8.78
C ASP A 79 5.62 1.97 7.88
N ASN A 80 5.59 1.77 6.56
CA ASN A 80 5.23 2.81 5.60
C ASN A 80 3.79 3.29 5.84
N ILE A 81 2.83 2.37 6.04
CA ILE A 81 1.41 2.71 6.28
C ILE A 81 1.25 3.51 7.57
N LYS A 82 1.88 3.06 8.67
CA LYS A 82 1.87 3.78 9.95
C LYS A 82 2.42 5.20 9.79
N TRP A 83 3.49 5.36 9.03
CA TRP A 83 4.09 6.65 8.79
C TRP A 83 3.20 7.54 7.91
N LEU A 84 2.61 7.01 6.83
CA LEU A 84 1.67 7.73 5.96
C LEU A 84 0.48 8.24 6.76
N PHE A 85 -0.15 7.37 7.57
CA PHE A 85 -1.26 7.74 8.43
C PHE A 85 -0.89 8.86 9.42
N LYS A 86 0.23 8.68 10.14
CA LYS A 86 0.70 9.66 11.13
C LYS A 86 0.99 11.03 10.53
N ASN A 87 1.38 11.08 9.25
CA ASN A 87 1.71 12.33 8.57
C ASN A 87 0.56 12.91 7.73
N GLY A 88 -0.66 12.37 7.88
CA GLY A 88 -1.86 12.90 7.23
C GLY A 88 -1.90 12.63 5.73
N CYS A 89 -1.38 11.48 5.28
CA CYS A 89 -1.70 10.99 3.95
C CYS A 89 -3.22 10.71 3.88
N PRO A 90 -3.94 11.25 2.89
CA PRO A 90 -5.34 10.92 2.69
C PRO A 90 -5.49 9.43 2.37
N TYR A 91 -6.68 8.91 2.61
CA TYR A 91 -7.07 7.54 2.30
C TYR A 91 -8.56 7.48 2.01
N ASP A 92 -8.98 6.49 1.23
CA ASP A 92 -10.39 6.24 0.89
C ASP A 92 -11.10 5.41 1.97
N GLU A 93 -12.43 5.39 1.93
CA GLU A 93 -13.24 4.60 2.87
C GLU A 93 -13.06 3.09 2.67
N GLU A 94 -12.59 2.66 1.49
CA GLU A 94 -12.38 1.27 1.07
C GLU A 94 -10.99 0.70 1.46
N VAL A 95 -10.21 1.44 2.26
CA VAL A 95 -8.85 1.03 2.68
C VAL A 95 -8.86 -0.33 3.39
N PHE A 96 -9.90 -0.62 4.17
CA PHE A 96 -9.96 -1.85 4.94
C PHE A 96 -10.18 -3.06 4.03
N GLU A 97 -11.13 -2.98 3.11
CA GLU A 97 -11.47 -3.95 2.06
C GLU A 97 -10.27 -4.21 1.15
N THR A 98 -9.57 -3.14 0.79
CA THR A 98 -8.30 -3.20 0.05
C THR A 98 -7.29 -4.05 0.83
N SER A 99 -7.07 -3.77 2.12
CA SER A 99 -6.12 -4.55 2.94
C SER A 99 -6.46 -6.03 3.04
N VAL A 100 -7.76 -6.36 3.07
CA VAL A 100 -8.28 -7.73 3.06
C VAL A 100 -7.99 -8.42 1.74
N SER A 101 -8.22 -7.73 0.63
CA SER A 101 -7.94 -8.22 -0.73
C SER A 101 -6.46 -8.51 -0.97
N PHE A 102 -5.57 -7.63 -0.46
CA PHE A 102 -4.12 -7.82 -0.53
C PHE A 102 -3.60 -8.80 0.51
N GLY A 103 -4.41 -9.20 1.48
CA GLY A 103 -4.20 -10.38 2.30
C GLY A 103 -3.07 -10.23 3.33
N ASN A 104 -2.78 -9.03 3.84
CA ASN A 104 -1.75 -8.83 4.87
C ASN A 104 -2.39 -8.68 6.26
N LEU A 105 -2.33 -9.76 7.05
CA LEU A 105 -2.96 -9.82 8.38
C LEU A 105 -2.49 -8.72 9.33
N ASP A 106 -1.20 -8.36 9.29
CA ASP A 106 -0.66 -7.36 10.22
C ASP A 106 -1.20 -5.96 9.91
N ILE A 107 -1.46 -5.67 8.64
CA ILE A 107 -2.11 -4.43 8.20
C ILE A 107 -3.58 -4.44 8.59
N ILE A 108 -4.30 -5.54 8.33
CA ILE A 108 -5.73 -5.69 8.68
C ILE A 108 -5.95 -5.45 10.18
N LYS A 109 -5.14 -6.10 11.02
CA LYS A 109 -5.18 -5.90 12.48
C LYS A 109 -4.92 -4.45 12.87
N TRP A 110 -3.89 -3.84 12.28
CA TRP A 110 -3.55 -2.46 12.59
C TRP A 110 -4.66 -1.48 12.19
N LEU A 111 -5.29 -1.65 11.03
CA LEU A 111 -6.43 -0.84 10.60
C LEU A 111 -7.62 -1.02 11.55
N PHE A 112 -7.93 -2.25 11.96
CA PHE A 112 -9.00 -2.54 12.92
C PHE A 112 -8.75 -1.89 14.28
N GLU A 113 -7.55 -2.04 14.82
CA GLU A 113 -7.15 -1.45 16.11
C GLU A 113 -7.18 0.08 16.10
N ASN A 114 -7.02 0.71 14.93
CA ASN A 114 -7.09 2.17 14.78
C ASN A 114 -8.49 2.67 14.37
N GLY A 115 -9.50 1.79 14.32
CA GLY A 115 -10.89 2.17 14.09
C GLY A 115 -11.18 2.62 12.67
N PHE A 116 -10.44 2.11 11.67
CA PHE A 116 -10.79 2.32 10.27
C PHE A 116 -12.15 1.69 9.99
N PRO A 117 -13.01 2.36 9.19
CA PRO A 117 -14.31 1.80 8.81
C PRO A 117 -14.11 0.53 7.99
N TYR A 118 -15.10 -0.37 8.05
CA TYR A 118 -15.20 -1.55 7.21
C TYR A 118 -16.67 -1.87 6.95
N GLU A 119 -16.96 -2.48 5.81
CA GLU A 119 -18.30 -2.90 5.43
C GLU A 119 -18.77 -4.13 6.23
N GLU A 120 -20.09 -4.27 6.46
CA GLU A 120 -20.64 -5.40 7.23
C GLU A 120 -20.32 -6.76 6.60
N ASP A 121 -20.13 -6.83 5.28
CA ASP A 121 -19.85 -8.07 4.54
C ASP A 121 -18.35 -8.35 4.36
N ILE A 122 -17.47 -7.68 5.13
CA ILE A 122 -16.01 -7.80 5.01
C ILE A 122 -15.50 -9.26 5.11
N PHE A 123 -16.21 -10.13 5.83
CA PHE A 123 -15.90 -11.55 5.89
C PHE A 123 -16.07 -12.24 4.54
N ASN A 124 -17.16 -11.93 3.81
CA ASN A 124 -17.39 -12.44 2.45
C ASN A 124 -16.28 -11.97 1.51
N THR A 125 -15.92 -10.68 1.58
CA THR A 125 -14.79 -10.10 0.84
C THR A 125 -13.49 -10.86 1.14
N ALA A 126 -13.21 -11.20 2.39
CA ALA A 126 -12.04 -12.00 2.76
C ALA A 126 -12.04 -13.40 2.11
N VAL A 127 -13.19 -14.07 2.06
CA VAL A 127 -13.34 -15.40 1.45
C VAL A 127 -13.24 -15.34 -0.08
N GLN A 128 -13.92 -14.38 -0.73
CA GLN A 128 -13.88 -14.20 -2.19
C GLN A 128 -12.51 -13.74 -2.69
N SER A 129 -11.74 -13.06 -1.85
CA SER A 129 -10.40 -12.60 -2.19
C SER A 129 -9.40 -13.76 -2.25
N ILE A 130 -9.71 -14.93 -1.68
CA ILE A 130 -8.79 -16.09 -1.66
C ILE A 130 -8.34 -16.44 -3.08
N ARG A 131 -7.04 -16.30 -3.33
CA ARG A 131 -6.39 -16.70 -4.58
C ARG A 131 -5.64 -18.02 -4.37
N PRO A 132 -5.67 -18.96 -5.34
CA PRO A 132 -4.98 -20.24 -5.21
C PRO A 132 -3.49 -20.11 -4.83
N TRP A 133 -2.78 -19.15 -5.42
CA TRP A 133 -1.35 -18.93 -5.17
C TRP A 133 -1.03 -18.22 -3.84
N ARG A 134 -2.04 -17.79 -3.06
CA ARG A 134 -1.88 -17.13 -1.75
C ARG A 134 -2.78 -17.71 -0.65
N VAL A 135 -3.38 -18.87 -0.89
CA VAL A 135 -4.43 -19.46 -0.04
C VAL A 135 -4.03 -19.51 1.45
N VAL A 136 -2.84 -20.00 1.77
CA VAL A 136 -2.37 -20.10 3.18
C VAL A 136 -2.34 -18.74 3.88
N LYS A 137 -1.89 -17.68 3.19
CA LYS A 137 -1.83 -16.33 3.77
C LYS A 137 -3.24 -15.78 4.00
N MET A 138 -4.14 -16.00 3.05
CA MET A 138 -5.51 -15.47 3.10
C MET A 138 -6.39 -16.22 4.11
N LEU A 139 -6.17 -17.53 4.30
CA LEU A 139 -6.85 -18.30 5.35
C LEU A 139 -6.52 -17.82 6.76
N LYS A 140 -5.32 -17.28 7.00
CA LYS A 140 -5.00 -16.65 8.29
C LYS A 140 -5.88 -15.45 8.58
N ASN A 141 -6.25 -14.68 7.54
CA ASN A 141 -7.16 -13.55 7.68
C ASN A 141 -8.56 -14.03 8.00
N VAL A 142 -9.10 -14.99 7.23
CA VAL A 142 -10.44 -15.54 7.48
C VAL A 142 -10.55 -16.14 8.88
N LYS A 143 -9.54 -16.90 9.29
CA LYS A 143 -9.45 -17.44 10.66
C LYS A 143 -9.49 -16.31 11.70
N TRP A 144 -8.73 -15.25 11.49
CA TRP A 144 -8.71 -14.11 12.40
C TRP A 144 -10.07 -13.39 12.47
N PHE A 145 -10.74 -13.18 11.33
CA PHE A 145 -12.09 -12.60 11.29
C PHE A 145 -13.10 -13.44 12.10
N PHE A 146 -13.06 -14.77 11.93
CA PHE A 146 -13.89 -15.70 12.69
C PHE A 146 -13.62 -15.62 14.19
N GLU A 147 -12.34 -15.66 14.60
CA GLU A 147 -11.94 -15.59 16.02
C GLU A 147 -12.30 -14.26 16.68
N ASN A 148 -12.49 -13.18 15.91
CA ASN A 148 -12.87 -11.85 16.42
C ASN A 148 -14.36 -11.55 16.26
N GLY A 149 -15.18 -12.54 15.88
CA GLY A 149 -16.63 -12.43 15.87
C GLY A 149 -17.19 -11.51 14.78
N PHE A 150 -16.46 -11.35 13.66
CA PHE A 150 -17.00 -10.64 12.50
C PHE A 150 -18.21 -11.39 11.93
N PRO A 151 -19.26 -10.68 11.50
CA PRO A 151 -20.43 -11.31 10.91
C PRO A 151 -20.05 -12.06 9.62
N TYR A 152 -20.67 -13.23 9.41
CA TYR A 152 -20.47 -14.05 8.23
C TYR A 152 -21.76 -14.79 7.87
N GLU A 153 -21.92 -15.14 6.60
CA GLU A 153 -23.00 -16.01 6.13
C GLU A 153 -22.57 -17.49 6.21
N GLU A 154 -23.41 -18.35 6.77
CA GLU A 154 -23.10 -19.79 6.96
C GLU A 154 -22.74 -20.48 5.64
N ASP A 155 -23.47 -20.20 4.56
CA ASP A 155 -23.25 -20.78 3.23
C ASP A 155 -21.83 -20.50 2.68
N ILE A 156 -21.29 -19.31 2.93
CA ILE A 156 -19.94 -18.91 2.51
C ILE A 156 -18.90 -19.71 3.30
N PHE A 157 -19.12 -19.86 4.60
CA PHE A 157 -18.22 -20.60 5.48
C PHE A 157 -18.18 -22.10 5.09
N GLU A 158 -19.33 -22.71 4.83
CA GLU A 158 -19.39 -24.10 4.35
C GLU A 158 -18.67 -24.28 3.01
N THR A 159 -18.88 -23.34 2.07
CA THR A 159 -18.19 -23.34 0.78
C THR A 159 -16.67 -23.28 0.95
N LEU A 160 -16.17 -22.46 1.88
CA LEU A 160 -14.75 -22.39 2.18
C LEU A 160 -14.23 -23.72 2.74
N MET A 161 -14.93 -24.29 3.73
CA MET A 161 -14.52 -25.55 4.37
C MET A 161 -14.50 -26.74 3.40
N SER A 162 -15.36 -26.75 2.38
CA SER A 162 -15.35 -27.80 1.34
C SER A 162 -14.15 -27.72 0.38
N ARG A 163 -13.46 -26.57 0.32
CA ARG A 163 -12.33 -26.30 -0.59
C ARG A 163 -10.96 -26.48 0.07
N LEU A 164 -10.93 -26.74 1.38
CA LEU A 164 -9.75 -26.97 2.20
C LEU A 164 -9.52 -28.46 2.43
#